data_AF-A0A429RHB7-F1
#
_entry.id   AF-A0A429RHB7-F1
#
_cell.length_a   1.000
_cell.length_b   1.000
_cell.length_c   1.000
_cell.angle_alpha   90.00
_cell.angle_beta   90.00
_cell.angle_gamma   90.00
#
_symmetry.space_group_name_H-M   'P 1'
#
loop_
_entity.id
_entity.type
_entity.pdbx_description
1 polymer ?
#
loop_
_entity_poly.entity_id
_entity_poly.type
_entity_poly.pdbx_seq_one_letter_code
_entity_poly.pdbx_strand_id
1 'polypeptide(L)'
;MTTRTLRYAPPPGPDQLHRIAVVPWIDHSSATGPCCRLLLAHDPPETGEPLENIEHIMLGLAAGLRLSPAQEGSRYVGPVLYMRRGATTVGGFDQERILHVPGRSVVVLNYGHEDCVLRVPDGGPDWTDMAARLAHVHIAVGLDSHSAAAGDDAVSYLRRSRELGRLWVGVAGVRT
;
A
#
# COMPACT_ATOMS: atom_id res chain seq x y z
N MET A 1 12.81 23.93 1.81
CA MET A 1 11.99 22.70 1.85
C MET A 1 12.91 21.57 2.26
N THR A 2 12.86 21.17 3.52
CA THR A 2 13.82 20.22 4.12
C THR A 2 13.36 18.80 3.79
N THR A 3 14.07 18.11 2.90
CA THR A 3 13.82 16.70 2.59
C THR A 3 14.10 15.89 3.86
N ARG A 4 13.04 15.41 4.53
CA ARG A 4 13.18 14.62 5.76
C ARG A 4 13.79 13.28 5.37
N THR A 5 15.10 13.14 5.57
CA THR A 5 15.84 11.91 5.27
C THR A 5 15.27 10.79 6.13
N LEU A 6 15.00 9.64 5.52
CA LEU A 6 14.55 8.43 6.22
C LEU A 6 15.57 8.10 7.32
N ARG A 7 15.21 8.35 8.59
CA ARG A 7 15.85 7.65 9.69
C ARG A 7 15.41 6.19 9.56
N TYR A 8 16.36 5.26 9.62
CA TYR A 8 16.06 3.84 9.53
C TYR A 8 14.99 3.50 10.58
N ALA A 9 13.79 3.16 10.11
CA ALA A 9 12.70 2.65 10.91
C ALA A 9 12.46 1.23 10.41
N PRO A 10 12.46 0.21 11.30
CA PRO A 10 12.14 -1.15 10.88
C PRO A 10 10.68 -1.19 10.36
N PRO A 11 10.37 -2.10 9.42
CA PRO A 11 8.99 -2.33 9.00
C PRO A 11 8.10 -2.66 10.21
N PRO A 12 6.87 -2.13 10.29
CA PRO A 12 6.02 -2.35 11.46
C PRO A 12 5.61 -3.81 11.62
N GLY A 13 5.47 -4.24 12.87
CA GLY A 13 4.96 -5.57 13.22
C GLY A 13 3.44 -5.68 13.10
N PRO A 14 2.87 -6.88 13.30
CA PRO A 14 1.44 -7.14 13.11
C PRO A 14 0.55 -6.29 14.01
N ASP A 15 0.99 -6.02 15.24
CA ASP A 15 0.27 -5.19 16.22
C ASP A 15 0.11 -3.73 15.76
N GLN A 16 0.85 -3.28 14.76
CA GLN A 16 0.79 -1.91 14.23
C GLN A 16 0.02 -1.84 12.90
N LEU A 17 -0.16 -2.97 12.21
CA LEU A 17 -0.78 -3.00 10.88
C LEU A 17 -2.28 -2.66 10.89
N HIS A 18 -2.97 -2.85 12.00
CA HIS A 18 -4.40 -2.55 12.12
C HIS A 18 -4.73 -1.06 11.92
N ARG A 19 -3.72 -0.18 11.94
CA ARG A 19 -3.85 1.28 11.77
C ARG A 19 -3.59 1.76 10.34
N ILE A 20 -3.25 0.82 9.46
CA ILE A 20 -2.83 1.11 8.09
C ILE A 20 -3.98 0.76 7.17
N ALA A 21 -4.62 1.80 6.64
CA ALA A 21 -5.57 1.69 5.55
C ALA A 21 -4.84 1.32 4.26
N VAL A 22 -5.32 0.29 3.59
CA VAL A 22 -4.74 -0.23 2.34
C VAL A 22 -5.79 -0.11 1.26
N VAL A 23 -5.57 0.80 0.32
CA VAL A 23 -6.59 1.23 -0.63
C VAL A 23 -6.12 0.90 -2.05
N PRO A 24 -6.61 -0.21 -2.66
CA PRO A 24 -6.38 -0.51 -4.07
C PRO A 24 -7.41 0.22 -4.95
N TRP A 25 -6.97 0.77 -6.09
CA TRP A 25 -7.89 1.29 -7.11
C TRP A 25 -7.24 1.33 -8.50
N ILE A 26 -8.07 1.49 -9.54
CA ILE A 26 -7.63 1.78 -10.89
C ILE A 26 -7.66 3.30 -11.09
N ASP A 27 -6.52 3.89 -11.44
CA ASP A 27 -6.43 5.29 -11.79
C ASP A 27 -6.60 5.46 -13.31
N HIS A 28 -7.75 6.02 -13.70
CA HIS A 28 -8.07 6.32 -15.10
C HIS A 28 -7.56 7.69 -15.56
N SER A 29 -7.03 8.51 -14.65
CA SER A 29 -6.56 9.88 -14.95
C SER A 29 -5.13 9.93 -15.51
N SER A 30 -4.43 8.79 -15.54
CA SER A 30 -3.06 8.71 -16.03
C SER A 30 -2.97 8.95 -17.55
N ALA A 31 -2.07 9.84 -17.95
CA ALA A 31 -1.80 10.15 -19.36
C ALA A 31 -1.29 8.94 -20.18
N THR A 32 -0.73 7.93 -19.53
CA THR A 32 -0.24 6.70 -20.18
C THR A 32 -1.31 5.60 -20.25
N GLY A 33 -2.56 5.92 -19.93
CA GLY A 33 -3.67 4.98 -19.81
C GLY A 33 -3.87 4.48 -18.38
N PRO A 34 -4.94 3.70 -18.14
CA PRO A 34 -5.32 3.24 -16.81
C PRO A 34 -4.20 2.44 -16.13
N CYS A 35 -3.95 2.71 -14.84
CA CYS A 35 -2.95 1.99 -14.06
C CYS A 35 -3.48 1.53 -12.71
N CYS A 36 -2.97 0.40 -12.22
CA CYS A 36 -3.27 -0.08 -10.87
C CYS A 36 -2.47 0.69 -9.83
N ARG A 37 -3.16 1.17 -8.80
CA ARG A 37 -2.57 1.84 -7.65
C ARG A 37 -2.91 1.13 -6.35
N LEU A 38 -2.04 1.33 -5.38
CA LEU A 38 -2.17 0.89 -3.99
C LEU A 38 -1.66 2.02 -3.07
N LEU A 39 -2.53 2.54 -2.21
CA LEU A 39 -2.17 3.53 -1.20
C LEU A 39 -2.15 2.84 0.16
N LEU A 40 -1.07 3.07 0.91
CA LEU A 40 -0.98 2.79 2.33
C LEU A 40 -0.99 4.13 3.06
N ALA A 41 -2.01 4.36 3.86
CA ALA A 41 -2.17 5.55 4.69
C ALA A 41 -2.57 5.11 6.09
N HIS A 42 -2.47 5.99 7.07
CA HIS A 42 -2.89 5.68 8.43
C HIS A 42 -4.25 6.30 8.75
N ASP A 43 -4.99 5.69 9.67
CA ASP A 43 -6.18 6.30 10.25
C ASP A 43 -5.80 7.53 11.10
N PRO A 44 -6.74 8.46 11.37
CA PRO A 44 -6.49 9.54 12.32
C PRO A 44 -5.97 9.01 13.67
N PRO A 45 -4.99 9.68 14.30
CA PRO A 45 -4.45 9.26 15.59
C PRO A 45 -5.54 9.16 16.65
N GLU A 46 -5.45 8.14 17.51
CA GLU A 46 -6.30 8.05 18.69
C GLU A 46 -5.97 9.16 19.69
N THR A 47 -6.90 9.44 20.62
CA THR A 47 -6.70 10.50 21.61
C THR A 47 -5.49 10.21 22.48
N GLY A 48 -4.52 11.14 22.50
CA GLY A 48 -3.30 11.02 23.29
C GLY A 48 -2.16 10.26 22.59
N GLU A 49 -2.38 9.78 21.36
CA GLU A 49 -1.33 9.16 20.57
C GLU A 49 -0.41 10.22 19.93
N PRO A 50 0.93 10.11 20.09
CA PRO A 50 1.88 10.97 19.40
C PRO A 50 1.89 10.68 17.89
N LEU A 51 1.67 11.72 17.07
CA LEU A 51 1.75 11.62 15.61
C LEU A 51 3.13 11.13 15.15
N GLU A 52 4.20 11.45 15.90
CA GLU A 52 5.55 11.00 15.58
C GLU A 52 5.67 9.47 15.55
N ASN A 53 4.92 8.76 16.39
CA ASN A 53 4.94 7.29 16.41
C ASN A 53 4.31 6.72 15.14
N ILE A 54 3.20 7.29 14.69
CA ILE A 54 2.54 6.88 13.45
C ILE A 54 3.42 7.22 12.25
N GLU A 55 4.01 8.42 12.22
CA GLU A 55 4.97 8.79 11.17
C GLU A 55 6.15 7.80 11.12
N HIS A 56 6.65 7.36 12.28
CA HIS A 56 7.74 6.38 12.35
C HIS A 56 7.31 5.02 11.76
N ILE A 57 6.11 4.55 12.07
CA ILE A 57 5.51 3.32 11.52
C ILE A 57 5.41 3.41 9.98
N MET A 58 4.86 4.52 9.48
CA MET A 58 4.67 4.72 8.04
C MET A 58 6.00 4.87 7.30
N LEU A 59 6.99 5.52 7.91
CA LEU A 59 8.36 5.55 7.37
C LEU A 59 9.02 4.16 7.37
N GLY A 60 8.74 3.33 8.38
CA GLY A 60 9.17 1.93 8.42
C GLY A 60 8.60 1.10 7.26
N LEU A 61 7.30 1.27 6.95
CA LEU A 61 6.69 0.68 5.74
C LEU A 61 7.38 1.15 4.47
N ALA A 62 7.58 2.46 4.31
CA ALA A 62 8.22 3.02 3.13
C ALA A 62 9.65 2.49 2.96
N ALA A 63 10.40 2.37 4.07
CA ALA A 63 11.75 1.81 4.09
C ALA A 63 11.75 0.32 3.69
N GLY A 64 10.89 -0.50 4.30
CA GLY A 64 10.79 -1.93 4.01
C GLY A 64 10.39 -2.22 2.55
N LEU A 65 9.50 -1.38 2.00
CA LEU A 65 9.12 -1.42 0.59
C LEU A 65 10.15 -0.78 -0.34
N ARG A 66 11.23 -0.18 0.18
CA ARG A 66 12.27 0.52 -0.59
C ARG A 66 11.70 1.65 -1.48
N LEU A 67 10.67 2.33 -0.99
CA LEU A 67 10.06 3.46 -1.67
C LEU A 67 10.97 4.69 -1.65
N SER A 68 10.81 5.56 -2.65
CA SER A 68 11.54 6.84 -2.73
C SER A 68 10.59 8.01 -2.42
N PRO A 69 11.07 9.13 -1.85
CA PRO A 69 10.28 10.34 -1.74
C PRO A 69 9.68 10.72 -3.10
N ALA A 70 8.42 11.14 -3.15
CA ALA A 70 7.71 11.40 -4.40
C ALA A 70 8.37 12.49 -5.28
N GLN A 71 9.17 13.37 -4.67
CA GLN A 71 9.94 14.42 -5.34
C GLN A 71 11.12 13.85 -6.14
N GLU A 72 11.64 12.69 -5.74
CA GLU A 72 12.72 11.97 -6.43
C GLU A 72 12.21 11.05 -7.54
N GLY A 73 10.89 10.87 -7.64
CA GLY A 73 10.25 9.99 -8.61
C GLY A 73 10.13 8.55 -8.13
N SER A 74 9.36 7.77 -8.89
CA SER A 74 9.10 6.36 -8.56
C SER A 74 10.20 5.45 -9.08
N ARG A 75 10.51 4.40 -8.33
CA ARG A 75 11.49 3.37 -8.68
C ARG A 75 10.86 1.99 -8.60
N TYR A 76 11.40 1.04 -9.36
CA TYR A 76 10.98 -0.35 -9.26
C TYR A 76 11.48 -0.96 -7.94
N VAL A 77 10.57 -1.55 -7.16
CA VAL A 77 10.87 -2.07 -5.81
C VAL A 77 10.93 -3.59 -5.74
N GLY A 78 10.83 -4.27 -6.88
CA GLY A 78 10.84 -5.72 -6.98
C GLY A 78 9.44 -6.35 -6.89
N PRO A 79 9.37 -7.69 -6.99
CA PRO A 79 8.12 -8.44 -6.96
C PRO A 79 7.62 -8.59 -5.52
N VAL A 80 7.05 -7.52 -4.97
CA VAL A 80 6.57 -7.47 -3.59
C VAL A 80 5.08 -7.79 -3.47
N LEU A 81 4.32 -7.80 -4.56
CA LEU A 81 2.93 -8.20 -4.58
C LEU A 81 2.78 -9.64 -5.06
N TYR A 82 2.13 -10.47 -4.25
CA TYR A 82 1.80 -11.84 -4.57
C TYR A 82 0.29 -11.97 -4.66
N MET A 83 -0.19 -12.47 -5.78
CA MET A 83 -1.60 -12.64 -6.11
C MET A 83 -1.87 -14.12 -6.30
N ARG A 84 -2.98 -14.60 -5.78
CA ARG A 84 -3.51 -15.93 -6.08
C ARG A 84 -4.94 -15.79 -6.57
N ARG A 85 -5.17 -16.18 -7.81
CA ARG A 85 -6.48 -16.16 -8.45
C ARG A 85 -7.33 -17.38 -8.08
N GLY A 86 -8.64 -17.21 -8.17
CA GLY A 86 -9.61 -18.26 -7.84
C GLY A 86 -9.54 -18.63 -6.36
N ALA A 87 -9.19 -17.67 -5.50
CA ALA A 87 -8.98 -17.93 -4.09
C ALA A 87 -9.57 -16.80 -3.25
N THR A 88 -10.07 -17.15 -2.08
CA THR A 88 -10.34 -16.23 -0.97
C THR A 88 -9.75 -16.82 0.30
N THR A 89 -9.69 -16.05 1.36
CA THR A 89 -9.39 -16.57 2.69
C THR A 89 -10.58 -16.45 3.62
N VAL A 90 -10.68 -17.40 4.54
CA VAL A 90 -11.75 -17.48 5.54
C VAL A 90 -11.13 -17.85 6.89
N GLY A 91 -11.65 -17.26 7.97
CA GLY A 91 -11.10 -17.41 9.32
C GLY A 91 -10.48 -16.12 9.85
N GLY A 92 -10.20 -16.08 11.15
CA GLY A 92 -9.40 -15.00 11.76
C GLY A 92 -7.93 -15.12 11.41
N PHE A 93 -7.13 -14.09 11.69
CA PHE A 93 -5.70 -14.03 11.36
C PHE A 93 -4.92 -15.29 11.78
N ASP A 94 -5.24 -15.88 12.94
CA ASP A 94 -4.53 -17.05 13.48
C ASP A 94 -4.96 -18.41 12.86
N GLN A 95 -6.08 -18.44 12.12
CA GLN A 95 -6.64 -19.67 11.53
C GLN A 95 -7.07 -19.47 10.07
N GLU A 96 -6.39 -18.58 9.37
CA GLU A 96 -6.74 -18.23 8.00
C GLU A 96 -6.59 -19.44 7.07
N ARG A 97 -7.67 -19.82 6.39
CA ARG A 97 -7.70 -20.90 5.39
C ARG A 97 -7.94 -20.32 4.02
N ILE A 98 -7.17 -20.77 3.03
CA ILE A 98 -7.41 -20.44 1.62
C ILE A 98 -8.48 -21.39 1.07
N LEU A 99 -9.56 -20.82 0.56
CA LEU A 99 -10.61 -21.54 -0.17
C LEU A 99 -10.55 -21.20 -1.65
N HIS A 100 -10.77 -22.21 -2.49
CA HIS A 100 -10.93 -21.99 -3.93
C HIS A 100 -12.30 -21.36 -4.19
N VAL A 101 -12.31 -20.12 -4.67
CA VAL A 101 -13.54 -19.39 -5.02
C VAL A 101 -13.31 -18.71 -6.37
N PRO A 102 -13.95 -19.18 -7.45
CA PRO A 102 -13.87 -18.56 -8.76
C PRO A 102 -14.23 -17.07 -8.70
N GLY A 103 -13.49 -16.24 -9.44
CA GLY A 103 -13.70 -14.79 -9.48
C GLY A 103 -13.21 -14.01 -8.25
N ARG A 104 -12.61 -14.68 -7.26
CA ARG A 104 -11.92 -14.02 -6.13
C ARG A 104 -10.41 -14.14 -6.27
N SER A 105 -9.71 -13.17 -5.68
CA SER A 105 -8.26 -13.17 -5.60
C SER A 105 -7.82 -12.85 -4.18
N VAL A 106 -6.77 -13.53 -3.73
CA VAL A 106 -6.02 -13.15 -2.54
C VAL A 106 -4.80 -12.38 -3.00
N VAL A 107 -4.57 -11.19 -2.44
CA VAL A 107 -3.41 -10.36 -2.74
C VAL A 107 -2.70 -10.01 -1.44
N VAL A 108 -1.40 -10.28 -1.39
CA VAL A 108 -0.55 -9.96 -0.25
C VAL A 108 0.66 -9.14 -0.70
N LEU A 109 1.06 -8.21 0.14
CA LEU A 109 2.20 -7.32 -0.03
C LEU A 109 3.29 -7.72 0.96
N ASN A 110 4.43 -8.15 0.44
CA ASN A 110 5.66 -8.26 1.22
C ASN A 110 6.25 -6.86 1.39
N TYR A 111 6.08 -6.28 2.57
CA TYR A 111 6.54 -4.93 2.88
C TYR A 111 7.91 -4.90 3.59
N GLY A 112 8.64 -6.02 3.58
CA GLY A 112 9.99 -6.11 4.11
C GLY A 112 10.11 -6.55 5.57
N HIS A 113 8.99 -6.88 6.24
CA HIS A 113 9.03 -7.54 7.54
C HIS A 113 9.40 -9.02 7.39
N GLU A 114 10.17 -9.58 8.32
CA GLU A 114 10.71 -10.94 8.23
C GLU A 114 9.60 -12.00 8.27
N ASP A 115 8.67 -11.85 9.22
CA ASP A 115 7.61 -12.85 9.47
C ASP A 115 6.20 -12.39 9.08
N CYS A 116 6.05 -11.21 8.44
CA CYS A 116 4.73 -10.62 8.21
C CYS A 116 4.55 -10.11 6.79
N VAL A 117 3.35 -10.32 6.27
CA VAL A 117 2.87 -9.76 5.01
C VAL A 117 1.60 -8.98 5.25
N LEU A 118 1.36 -7.95 4.43
CA LEU A 118 0.19 -7.11 4.53
C LEU A 118 -0.85 -7.57 3.50
N ARG A 119 -2.07 -7.86 3.96
CA ARG A 119 -3.15 -8.26 3.06
C ARG A 119 -3.71 -7.04 2.35
N VAL A 120 -3.75 -7.08 1.02
CA VAL A 120 -4.41 -6.05 0.22
C VAL A 120 -5.90 -6.38 0.17
N PRO A 121 -6.79 -5.44 0.56
CA PRO A 121 -8.23 -5.63 0.43
C PRO A 121 -8.63 -5.96 -1.01
N ASP A 122 -9.80 -6.58 -1.19
CA ASP A 122 -10.32 -6.90 -2.51
C ASP A 122 -10.64 -5.60 -3.27
N GLY A 123 -9.78 -5.21 -4.20
CA GLY A 123 -9.98 -4.08 -5.12
C GLY A 123 -10.99 -4.37 -6.24
N GLY A 124 -11.64 -5.54 -6.20
CA GLY A 124 -12.54 -6.02 -7.23
C GLY A 124 -11.82 -6.78 -8.35
N PRO A 125 -12.58 -7.54 -9.16
CA PRO A 125 -12.04 -8.36 -10.24
C PRO A 125 -11.24 -7.52 -11.24
N ASP A 126 -11.76 -6.34 -11.64
CA ASP A 126 -11.10 -5.46 -12.61
C ASP A 126 -9.72 -5.01 -12.18
N TRP A 127 -9.54 -4.65 -10.89
CA TRP A 127 -8.23 -4.24 -10.37
C TRP A 127 -7.26 -5.43 -10.36
N THR A 128 -7.71 -6.60 -9.92
CA THR A 128 -6.86 -7.80 -9.88
C THR A 128 -6.49 -8.30 -11.29
N ASP A 129 -7.41 -8.18 -12.25
CA ASP A 129 -7.17 -8.50 -13.64
C ASP A 129 -6.19 -7.54 -14.30
N MET A 130 -6.36 -6.25 -14.05
CA MET A 130 -5.42 -5.26 -14.55
C MET A 130 -4.03 -5.39 -13.91
N ALA A 131 -3.94 -5.60 -12.60
CA ALA A 131 -2.66 -5.76 -11.90
C ALA A 131 -1.89 -6.99 -12.37
N ALA A 132 -2.59 -8.12 -12.59
CA ALA A 132 -1.99 -9.31 -13.17
C ALA A 132 -1.53 -9.09 -14.62
N ARG A 133 -2.37 -8.44 -15.45
CA ARG A 133 -2.07 -8.17 -16.86
C ARG A 133 -0.90 -7.20 -17.04
N LEU A 134 -0.83 -6.15 -16.22
CA LEU A 134 0.25 -5.17 -16.25
C LEU A 134 1.53 -5.70 -15.58
N ALA A 135 1.41 -6.73 -14.72
CA ALA A 135 2.48 -7.28 -13.89
C ALA A 135 3.15 -6.24 -12.97
N HIS A 136 2.53 -5.08 -12.77
CA HIS A 136 3.00 -4.04 -11.86
C HIS A 136 1.85 -3.21 -11.28
N VAL A 137 2.11 -2.63 -10.10
CA VAL A 137 1.21 -1.72 -9.37
C VAL A 137 2.03 -0.54 -8.85
N HIS A 138 1.48 0.67 -8.96
CA HIS A 138 2.06 1.85 -8.33
C HIS A 138 1.70 1.87 -6.84
N ILE A 139 2.70 1.79 -5.97
CA ILE A 139 2.52 1.84 -4.52
C ILE A 139 2.86 3.23 -4.01
N ALA A 140 2.05 3.72 -3.09
CA ALA A 140 2.31 4.95 -2.35
C ALA A 140 2.12 4.73 -0.84
N VAL A 141 3.00 5.32 -0.04
CA VAL A 141 2.88 5.42 1.42
C VAL A 141 2.82 6.90 1.78
N GLY A 142 1.73 7.33 2.40
CA GLY A 142 1.55 8.70 2.86
C GLY A 142 1.67 8.82 4.38
N LEU A 143 2.22 9.94 4.85
CA LEU A 143 2.35 10.23 6.29
C LEU A 143 1.19 11.06 6.85
N ASP A 144 0.18 11.36 6.03
CA ASP A 144 -1.00 12.09 6.47
C ASP A 144 -2.13 11.09 6.74
N SER A 145 -2.99 11.39 7.70
CA SER A 145 -4.16 10.55 7.94
C SER A 145 -5.08 10.54 6.71
N HIS A 146 -5.63 9.39 6.38
CA HIS A 146 -6.59 9.23 5.30
C HIS A 146 -7.82 8.50 5.82
N SER A 147 -8.97 9.17 5.82
CA SER A 147 -10.26 8.57 6.18
C SER A 147 -11.14 8.28 4.97
N ALA A 148 -10.66 8.54 3.76
CA ALA A 148 -11.48 8.57 2.55
C ALA A 148 -11.38 7.28 1.74
N ALA A 149 -12.32 7.12 0.81
CA ALA A 149 -12.44 5.92 -0.02
C ALA A 149 -11.48 5.92 -1.21
N ALA A 150 -11.41 4.80 -1.92
CA ALA A 150 -10.70 4.67 -3.20
C ALA A 150 -11.17 5.69 -4.25
N GLY A 151 -10.33 5.97 -5.26
CA GLY A 151 -10.69 6.83 -6.41
C GLY A 151 -10.24 8.29 -6.26
N ASP A 152 -11.14 9.23 -6.57
CA ASP A 152 -10.83 10.67 -6.63
C ASP A 152 -10.30 11.24 -5.31
N ASP A 153 -10.77 10.71 -4.18
CA ASP A 153 -10.30 11.05 -2.85
C ASP A 153 -8.84 10.62 -2.64
N ALA A 154 -8.50 9.39 -3.04
CA ALA A 154 -7.12 8.89 -3.00
C ALA A 154 -6.20 9.71 -3.93
N VAL A 155 -6.66 10.08 -5.14
CA VAL A 155 -5.90 10.94 -6.06
C VAL A 155 -5.65 12.33 -5.44
N SER A 156 -6.67 12.93 -4.84
CA SER A 156 -6.57 14.23 -4.16
C SER A 156 -5.62 14.17 -2.96
N TYR A 157 -5.66 13.07 -2.20
CA TYR A 157 -4.71 12.80 -1.11
C TYR A 157 -3.28 12.72 -1.63
N LEU A 158 -3.02 11.90 -2.66
CA LEU A 158 -1.68 11.74 -3.24
C LEU A 158 -1.09 13.09 -3.69
N ARG A 159 -1.89 13.94 -4.34
CA ARG A 159 -1.43 15.27 -4.78
C ARG A 159 -1.02 16.13 -3.60
N ARG A 160 -1.87 16.22 -2.57
CA ARG A 160 -1.62 17.03 -1.38
C ARG A 160 -0.39 16.54 -0.61
N SER A 161 -0.29 15.25 -0.31
CA SER A 161 0.84 14.69 0.42
C SER A 161 2.14 14.82 -0.36
N ARG A 162 2.09 14.75 -1.70
CA ARG A 162 3.26 15.04 -2.55
C ARG A 162 3.72 16.49 -2.44
N GLU A 163 2.79 17.45 -2.51
CA GLU A 163 3.10 18.88 -2.35
C GLU A 163 3.74 19.18 -1.00
N LEU A 164 3.32 18.47 0.06
CA LEU A 164 3.84 18.63 1.41
C LEU A 164 5.17 17.90 1.68
N GLY A 165 5.70 17.10 0.75
CA GLY A 165 6.90 16.30 1.03
C GLY A 165 6.65 15.07 1.90
N ARG A 166 5.39 14.60 1.96
CA ARG A 166 4.91 13.58 2.90
C ARG A 166 4.43 12.30 2.21
N LEU A 167 4.94 12.04 1.01
CA LEU A 167 4.57 10.90 0.17
C LEU A 167 5.81 10.15 -0.32
N TRP A 168 5.80 8.83 -0.16
CA TRP A 168 6.78 7.90 -0.70
C TRP A 168 6.14 7.02 -1.76
N VAL A 169 6.82 6.77 -2.87
CA VAL A 169 6.26 6.08 -4.03
C VAL A 169 7.23 5.05 -4.61
N GLY A 170 6.66 4.04 -5.26
CA GLY A 170 7.39 2.98 -5.96
C GLY A 170 6.52 2.26 -6.98
N VAL A 171 7.13 1.40 -7.79
CA VAL A 171 6.46 0.47 -8.70
C VAL A 171 6.78 -0.94 -8.24
N ALA A 172 5.76 -1.66 -7.78
CA ALA A 172 5.88 -3.04 -7.34
C ALA A 172 5.58 -3.99 -8.50
N GLY A 173 6.39 -5.04 -8.65
CA GLY A 173 6.07 -6.16 -9.51
C GLY A 173 5.01 -7.07 -8.88
N VAL A 174 4.17 -7.66 -9.72
CA VAL A 174 3.14 -8.63 -9.32
C VAL A 174 3.58 -10.03 -9.71
N ARG A 175 3.47 -10.99 -8.79
CA ARG A 175 3.60 -12.42 -9.03
C ARG A 175 2.25 -13.08 -8.82
N THR A 176 1.75 -13.77 -9.84
CA THR A 176 0.46 -14.49 -9.85
C THR A 176 0.64 -15.98 -9.67
#